data_AF-A0A8T4M5W8-F1
#
_entry.id   AF-A0A8T4M5W8-F1
#
_cell.length_a   1.000
_cell.length_b   1.000
_cell.length_c   1.000
_cell.angle_alpha   90.00
_cell.angle_beta   90.00
_cell.angle_gamma   90.00
#
_symmetry.space_group_name_H-M   'P 1'
#
loop_
_entity.id
_entity.type
_entity.pdbx_description
1 polymer ?
#
loop_
_entity_poly.entity_id
_entity_poly.type
_entity_poly.pdbx_seq_one_letter_code
_entity_poly.pdbx_strand_id
1 'polypeptide(L)'
;MKQEQKKEKEIRARKEPAEAAVLTRGRTFRGFVKKKFHKRIVVEFERPVYIRKYDRYLKEKTRLHARLPDEMADKISIGDFVEVRECRPLSKIIHFMFVKKIKEAEEKITKREEEKEK
;
A
#
# COMPACT_ATOMS: atom_id res chain seq x y z
N MET A 1 -37.33 10.79 21.28
CA MET A 1 -37.10 11.05 19.84
C MET A 1 -35.81 11.83 19.53
N LYS A 2 -35.72 13.17 19.70
CA LYS A 2 -34.50 13.94 19.34
C LYS A 2 -33.26 13.61 20.18
N GLN A 3 -33.45 13.26 21.46
CA GLN A 3 -32.36 12.87 22.36
C GLN A 3 -31.82 11.46 22.06
N GLU A 4 -32.68 10.53 21.61
CA GLU A 4 -32.27 9.19 21.18
C GLU A 4 -31.49 9.21 19.88
N GLN A 5 -31.92 10.03 18.90
CA GLN A 5 -31.18 10.23 17.65
C GLN A 5 -29.80 10.87 17.89
N LYS A 6 -29.67 11.73 18.91
CA LYS A 6 -28.39 12.34 19.31
C LYS A 6 -27.47 11.29 19.95
N LYS A 7 -28.02 10.42 20.81
CA LYS A 7 -27.34 9.31 21.47
C LYS A 7 -26.89 8.23 20.48
N GLU A 8 -27.72 7.91 19.47
CA GLU A 8 -27.36 7.00 18.37
C GLU A 8 -26.26 7.57 17.48
N LYS A 9 -26.25 8.88 17.21
CA LYS A 9 -25.13 9.54 16.52
C LYS A 9 -23.83 9.50 17.33
N GLU A 10 -23.90 9.69 18.64
CA GLU A 10 -22.76 9.60 19.55
C GLU A 10 -22.20 8.17 19.67
N ILE A 11 -23.09 7.17 19.70
CA ILE A 11 -22.73 5.75 19.70
C ILE A 11 -22.14 5.34 18.34
N ARG A 12 -22.65 5.84 17.20
CA ARG A 12 -22.05 5.61 15.87
C ARG A 12 -20.68 6.27 15.73
N ALA A 13 -20.50 7.49 16.25
CA ALA A 13 -19.18 8.14 16.31
C ALA A 13 -18.17 7.36 17.16
N ARG A 14 -18.64 6.56 18.12
CA ARG A 14 -17.82 5.67 18.96
C ARG A 14 -17.69 4.24 18.40
N LYS A 15 -18.54 3.84 17.45
CA LYS A 15 -18.67 2.48 16.88
C LYS A 15 -18.10 2.34 15.47
N GLU A 16 -17.55 3.39 14.89
CA GLU A 16 -16.53 3.24 13.85
C GLU A 16 -15.17 3.62 14.46
N PRO A 17 -14.45 2.66 15.08
CA PRO A 17 -13.05 2.89 15.28
C PRO A 17 -12.46 2.95 13.88
N ALA A 18 -11.95 4.11 13.48
CA ALA A 18 -10.85 4.15 12.51
C ALA A 18 -9.91 3.01 12.91
N GLU A 19 -9.85 1.93 12.11
CA GLU A 19 -9.31 0.62 12.47
C GLU A 19 -8.01 0.81 13.28
N ALA A 20 -8.11 0.75 14.61
CA ALA A 20 -7.16 1.29 15.59
C ALA A 20 -5.85 1.81 14.97
N ALA A 21 -5.69 3.13 14.79
CA ALA A 21 -4.54 3.77 14.15
C ALA A 21 -3.23 3.02 14.45
N VAL A 22 -2.83 2.13 13.54
CA VAL A 22 -1.72 1.22 13.80
C VAL A 22 -0.46 2.05 13.74
N LEU A 23 0.24 2.13 14.87
CA LEU A 23 1.52 2.82 14.94
C LEU A 23 2.51 2.12 14.01
N THR A 24 2.88 2.81 12.93
CA THR A 24 3.94 2.38 12.02
C THR A 24 5.29 2.73 12.61
N ARG A 25 6.25 1.82 12.50
CA ARG A 25 7.62 1.98 13.02
C ARG A 25 8.61 1.30 12.08
N GLY A 26 9.90 1.63 12.19
CA GLY A 26 10.93 0.93 11.42
C GLY A 26 10.99 1.33 9.95
N ARG A 27 11.21 0.34 9.07
CA ARG A 27 11.59 0.55 7.67
C ARG A 27 10.41 0.92 6.79
N THR A 28 10.70 1.70 5.75
CA THR A 28 9.73 2.10 4.73
C THR A 28 10.16 1.54 3.37
N PHE A 29 9.22 0.93 2.65
CA PHE A 29 9.43 0.40 1.32
C PHE A 29 8.52 1.12 0.32
N ARG A 30 9.03 1.28 -0.90
CA ARG A 30 8.27 1.85 -2.02
C ARG A 30 8.24 0.85 -3.16
N GLY A 31 7.10 0.72 -3.82
CA GLY A 31 6.95 -0.23 -4.91
C GLY A 31 5.63 -0.06 -5.63
N PHE A 32 5.40 -0.93 -6.60
CA PHE A 32 4.19 -0.93 -7.40
C PHE A 32 3.16 -1.90 -6.83
N VAL A 33 1.88 -1.51 -6.87
CA VAL A 33 0.78 -2.41 -6.49
C VAL A 33 0.59 -3.46 -7.58
N LYS A 34 0.92 -4.72 -7.28
CA LYS A 34 0.78 -5.83 -8.23
C LYS A 34 -0.60 -6.49 -8.15
N LYS A 35 -1.14 -6.65 -6.95
CA LYS A 35 -2.46 -7.23 -6.69
C LYS A 35 -3.16 -6.48 -5.56
N LYS A 36 -4.47 -6.28 -5.71
CA LYS A 36 -5.33 -5.66 -4.72
C LYS A 36 -6.38 -6.66 -4.25
N PHE A 37 -6.57 -6.73 -2.93
CA PHE A 37 -7.67 -7.43 -2.27
C PHE A 37 -8.48 -6.39 -1.47
N HIS A 38 -9.59 -6.80 -0.87
CA HIS A 38 -10.45 -5.90 -0.11
C HIS A 38 -9.71 -5.12 1.00
N LYS A 39 -8.99 -5.82 1.89
CA LYS A 39 -8.25 -5.21 3.03
C LYS A 39 -6.72 -5.29 2.92
N ARG A 40 -6.18 -5.73 1.79
CA ARG A 40 -4.75 -6.03 1.63
C ARG A 40 -4.28 -5.72 0.23
N ILE A 41 -3.06 -5.23 0.13
CA ILE A 41 -2.36 -5.05 -1.15
C ILE A 41 -1.07 -5.85 -1.18
N VAL A 42 -0.66 -6.24 -2.39
CA VAL A 42 0.65 -6.83 -2.67
C VAL A 42 1.48 -5.80 -3.41
N VAL A 43 2.55 -5.33 -2.74
CA VAL A 43 3.51 -4.38 -3.30
C VAL A 43 4.71 -5.15 -3.82
N GLU A 44 5.13 -4.86 -5.04
CA GLU A 44 6.30 -5.47 -5.69
C GLU A 44 7.33 -4.39 -6.00
N PHE A 45 8.59 -4.65 -5.68
CA PHE A 45 9.72 -3.82 -6.11
C PHE A 45 10.87 -4.69 -6.58
N GLU A 46 11.62 -4.17 -7.56
CA GLU A 46 12.78 -4.83 -8.13
C GLU A 46 14.04 -4.43 -7.36
N ARG A 47 14.92 -5.39 -7.09
CA ARG A 47 16.25 -5.16 -6.49
C ARG A 47 17.32 -5.89 -7.28
N PRO A 48 18.49 -5.29 -7.52
CA PRO A 48 19.63 -6.00 -8.04
C PRO A 48 20.28 -6.84 -6.93
N VAL A 49 20.61 -8.10 -7.22
CA VAL A 49 21.33 -9.01 -6.33
C VAL A 49 22.64 -9.39 -6.97
N TYR A 50 23.74 -9.18 -6.26
CA TYR A 50 25.08 -9.50 -6.73
C TYR A 50 25.39 -11.00 -6.59
N ILE A 51 25.78 -11.65 -7.68
CA ILE A 51 26.20 -13.04 -7.70
C ILE A 51 27.73 -13.10 -7.65
N ARG A 52 28.27 -13.38 -6.46
CA ARG A 52 29.72 -13.41 -6.17
C ARG A 52 30.54 -14.34 -7.07
N LYS A 53 29.95 -15.43 -7.57
CA LYS A 53 30.66 -16.38 -8.44
C LYS A 53 30.94 -15.82 -9.84
N TYR A 54 30.07 -14.96 -10.34
CA TYR A 54 30.09 -14.50 -11.73
C TYR A 54 30.33 -12.99 -11.87
N ASP A 55 30.50 -12.28 -10.76
CA ASP A 55 30.59 -10.81 -10.68
C ASP A 55 29.52 -10.08 -11.51
N ARG A 56 28.30 -10.62 -11.48
CA ARG A 56 27.13 -10.13 -12.22
C ARG A 56 25.98 -9.82 -11.28
N TYR A 57 25.08 -8.94 -11.71
CA TYR A 57 23.85 -8.63 -11.00
C TYR A 57 22.64 -9.33 -11.63
N LEU A 58 21.82 -9.98 -10.81
CA LEU A 58 20.50 -10.49 -11.16
C LEU A 58 19.43 -9.49 -10.74
N LYS A 59 18.38 -9.33 -11.56
CA LYS A 59 17.18 -8.58 -11.18
C LYS A 59 16.21 -9.50 -10.45
N GLU A 60 16.03 -9.30 -9.15
CA GLU A 60 15.03 -10.01 -8.35
C GLU A 60 13.82 -9.14 -8.01
N LYS A 61 12.69 -9.79 -7.78
CA LYS A 61 11.43 -9.14 -7.39
C LYS A 61 11.05 -9.56 -5.99
N THR A 62 10.89 -8.58 -5.09
CA THR A 62 10.40 -8.81 -3.73
C THR A 62 8.93 -8.43 -3.65
N ARG A 63 8.10 -9.29 -3.06
CA ARG A 63 6.69 -9.04 -2.81
C ARG A 63 6.42 -8.86 -1.33
N LEU A 64 5.75 -7.77 -0.98
CA LEU A 64 5.34 -7.44 0.38
C LEU A 64 3.82 -7.39 0.47
N HIS A 65 3.29 -7.94 1.57
CA HIS A 65 1.87 -7.86 1.91
C HIS A 65 1.64 -6.73 2.90
N ALA A 66 0.80 -5.77 2.53
CA ALA A 66 0.47 -4.64 3.39
C ALA A 66 -1.04 -4.55 3.65
N ARG A 67 -1.41 -4.15 4.88
CA ARG A 67 -2.78 -3.81 5.25
C ARG A 67 -3.19 -2.54 4.52
N LEU A 68 -4.38 -2.55 3.94
CA LEU A 68 -5.02 -1.38 3.36
C LEU A 68 -6.17 -0.94 4.26
N PRO A 69 -6.20 0.32 4.74
CA PRO A 69 -7.37 0.88 5.41
C PRO A 69 -8.55 1.03 4.44
N ASP A 70 -9.77 0.78 4.92
CA ASP A 70 -10.98 0.79 4.10
C ASP A 70 -11.22 2.17 3.44
N GLU A 71 -10.90 3.28 4.13
CA GLU A 71 -10.99 4.66 3.59
C GLU A 71 -10.11 4.94 2.37
N MET A 72 -9.01 4.20 2.24
CA MET A 72 -8.05 4.35 1.14
C MET A 72 -8.30 3.32 0.03
N ALA A 73 -9.28 2.43 0.20
CA ALA A 73 -9.53 1.34 -0.72
C ALA A 73 -9.88 1.85 -2.12
N ASP A 74 -10.72 2.87 -2.24
CA ASP A 74 -11.23 3.34 -3.54
C ASP A 74 -10.19 4.11 -4.36
N LYS A 75 -9.18 4.69 -3.70
CA LYS A 75 -8.18 5.57 -4.35
C LYS A 75 -7.01 4.83 -4.98
N ILE A 76 -6.87 3.54 -4.71
CA ILE A 76 -5.71 2.75 -5.12
C ILE A 76 -6.11 1.74 -6.20
N SER A 77 -5.43 1.78 -7.33
CA SER A 77 -5.59 0.84 -8.43
C SER A 77 -4.33 -0.03 -8.59
N ILE A 78 -4.43 -1.03 -9.47
CA ILE A 78 -3.29 -1.89 -9.81
C ILE A 78 -2.31 -1.08 -10.66
N GLY A 79 -1.03 -1.11 -10.32
CA GLY A 79 0.03 -0.37 -11.04
C GLY A 79 0.45 0.95 -10.39
N ASP A 80 -0.29 1.42 -9.37
CA ASP A 80 0.07 2.61 -8.61
C ASP A 80 1.40 2.46 -7.87
N PHE A 81 2.12 3.59 -7.72
CA PHE A 81 3.34 3.63 -6.91
C PHE A 81 3.02 4.06 -5.48
N VAL A 82 3.26 3.15 -4.54
CA VAL A 82 2.83 3.28 -3.15
C VAL A 82 3.99 3.16 -2.18
N GLU A 83 3.85 3.82 -1.04
CA GLU A 83 4.73 3.69 0.11
C GLU A 83 4.05 2.87 1.21
N VAL A 84 4.75 1.84 1.65
CA VAL A 84 4.34 0.96 2.75
C VAL A 84 5.39 1.02 3.85
N ARG A 85 4.93 0.97 5.09
CA ARG A 85 5.78 1.06 6.28
C ARG A 85 5.60 -0.14 7.16
N GLU A 86 6.68 -0.56 7.80
CA GLU A 86 6.67 -1.65 8.75
C GLU A 86 5.77 -1.31 9.95
N CYS A 87 5.10 -2.32 10.47
CA CYS A 87 4.23 -2.21 11.62
C CYS A 87 4.38 -3.43 12.53
N ARG A 88 3.67 -3.46 13.66
CA ARG A 88 3.53 -4.71 14.42
C ARG A 88 2.90 -5.80 13.52
N PRO A 89 3.15 -7.08 13.77
CA PRO A 89 2.42 -8.15 13.09
C PRO A 89 0.90 -7.94 13.23
N LEU A 90 0.21 -7.75 12.11
CA LEU A 90 -1.25 -7.63 12.04
C LEU A 90 -1.91 -8.98 11.70
N SER A 91 -1.18 -9.83 11.00
CA SER A 91 -1.58 -11.19 10.64
C SER A 91 -0.33 -12.03 10.37
N LYS A 92 -0.50 -13.32 10.04
CA LYS A 92 0.59 -14.25 9.71
C LYS A 92 1.49 -13.75 8.57
N ILE A 93 0.93 -12.97 7.65
CA ILE A 93 1.61 -12.52 6.43
C ILE A 93 1.75 -10.98 6.41
N ILE A 94 0.95 -10.27 7.20
CA ILE A 94 0.85 -8.81 7.12
C ILE A 94 1.64 -8.19 8.27
N HIS A 95 2.81 -7.66 7.92
CA HIS A 95 3.71 -6.92 8.82
C HIS A 95 3.95 -5.47 8.35
N PHE A 96 3.22 -5.05 7.32
CA PHE A 96 3.32 -3.72 6.72
C PHE A 96 1.95 -3.07 6.64
N MET A 97 1.94 -1.75 6.68
CA MET A 97 0.77 -0.91 6.50
C MET A 97 0.98 0.06 5.33
N PHE A 98 -0.08 0.29 4.56
CA PHE A 98 -0.10 1.34 3.56
C PHE A 98 -0.07 2.72 4.23
N VAL A 99 0.79 3.62 3.71
CA VAL A 99 0.93 4.99 4.24
C VAL A 99 0.45 6.01 3.24
N LYS A 100 1.03 6.02 2.04
CA LYS A 100 0.69 7.02 1.02
C LYS A 100 0.83 6.47 -0.39
N LYS A 101 0.02 7.04 -1.30
CA LYS A 101 0.17 6.90 -2.74
C LYS A 101 1.07 8.04 -3.23
N ILE A 102 2.10 7.72 -4.01
CA ILE A 102 3.10 8.70 -4.49
C ILE A 102 2.83 9.10 -5.93
N LYS A 103 2.56 8.13 -6.82
CA LYS A 103 2.30 8.37 -8.24
C LYS A 103 1.15 7.51 -8.74
N GLU A 104 0.41 8.06 -9.68
CA GLU A 104 -0.66 7.37 -10.39
C GLU A 104 -0.11 6.53 -11.53
N ALA A 105 -0.83 5.45 -11.85
CA ALA A 105 -0.49 4.57 -12.97
C ALA A 105 -0.50 5.30 -14.34
N GLU A 106 -1.29 6.36 -14.49
CA GLU A 106 -1.55 7.04 -15.76
C GLU A 106 -0.38 7.86 -16.28
N GLU A 107 0.42 8.50 -15.40
CA GLU A 107 1.61 9.28 -15.79
C GLU A 107 2.67 8.47 -16.55
N LYS A 108 2.59 7.14 -16.52
CA LYS A 108 3.52 6.27 -17.23
C LYS A 108 3.09 5.92 -18.65
N ILE A 109 1.79 5.98 -18.94
CA ILE A 109 1.28 5.70 -20.28
C ILE A 109 1.64 6.89 -21.17
N THR A 110 1.33 8.10 -20.71
CA THR A 110 1.62 9.36 -21.43
C THR A 110 3.12 9.53 -21.69
N LYS A 111 3.99 9.31 -20.69
CA LYS A 111 5.45 9.40 -20.88
C LYS A 111 6.01 8.35 -21.86
N ARG A 112 5.40 7.17 -21.92
CA ARG A 112 5.79 6.12 -22.88
C ARG A 112 5.34 6.42 -24.30
N GLU A 113 4.26 7.17 -24.47
CA GLU A 113 3.78 7.61 -25.79
C GLU A 113 4.65 8.77 -26.30
N GLU A 114 4.97 9.75 -25.45
CA GLU A 114 5.88 10.85 -25.78
C GLU A 114 7.31 10.42 -26.13
N GLU A 115 7.82 9.32 -25.54
CA GLU A 115 9.12 8.73 -25.87
C GLU A 115 9.13 7.91 -27.17
N LYS A 116 7.98 7.49 -27.69
CA LYS A 116 7.87 6.71 -28.93
C LYS A 116 7.71 7.57 -30.18
N GLU A 117 7.26 8.82 -30.02
CA GLU A 117 6.98 9.76 -31.11
C GLU A 117 8.19 10.67 -31.42
N LYS A 118 9.25 10.59 -30.60
CA LYS A 118 10.56 11.21 -30.82
C LYS A 118 11.57 10.21 -31.36
#